data_AF-A0A355ISP4-F1
#
_entry.id   AF-A0A355ISP4-F1
#
_cell.length_a   1.000
_cell.length_b   1.000
_cell.length_c   1.000
_cell.angle_alpha   90.00
_cell.angle_beta   90.00
_cell.angle_gamma   90.00
#
_symmetry.space_group_name_H-M   'P 1'
#
loop_
_entity.id
_entity.type
_entity.pdbx_description
1 polymer ?
#
loop_
_entity_poly.entity_id
_entity_poly.type
_entity_poly.pdbx_seq_one_letter_code
_entity_poly.pdbx_strand_id
1 'polypeptide(L)' 'MKQLLERNGYEVKTKAEGETELLTIGVTDILFNPIVSVYGRSLKSLTGKRVTPAYWLQQSDKETEAEVNYWTFKA' A
#
# COMPACT_ATOMS: atom_id res chain seq x y z
N MET A 1 -2.50 1.60 6.17
CA MET A 1 -1.31 1.83 5.32
C MET A 1 0.01 1.95 6.09
N LYS A 2 0.12 2.73 7.19
CA LYS A 2 1.36 2.82 7.99
C LYS A 2 1.98 1.45 8.36
N GLN A 3 1.18 0.59 8.98
CA GLN A 3 1.62 -0.76 9.40
C GLN A 3 2.10 -1.64 8.23
N LEU A 4 1.54 -1.44 7.03
CA LEU A 4 1.97 -2.16 5.83
C LEU A 4 3.42 -1.82 5.51
N LEU A 5 3.74 -0.52 5.42
CA LEU A 5 5.08 -0.05 5.06
C LEU A 5 6.11 -0.42 6.14
N GLU A 6 5.76 -0.29 7.42
CA GLU A 6 6.63 -0.71 8.54
C GLU A 6 6.96 -2.22 8.48
N ARG A 7 5.97 -3.07 8.18
CA ARG A 7 6.20 -4.52 8.01
C ARG A 7 7.13 -4.83 6.83
N ASN A 8 7.16 -3.98 5.82
CA ASN A 8 8.06 -4.13 4.67
C ASN A 8 9.45 -3.52 4.91
N GLY A 9 9.75 -3.08 6.14
CA GLY A 9 11.07 -2.58 6.52
C GLY A 9 11.28 -1.09 6.24
N TYR A 10 10.24 -0.36 5.85
CA TYR A 10 10.33 1.08 5.66
C TYR A 10 10.09 1.82 6.97
N GLU A 11 10.90 2.82 7.24
CA GLU A 11 10.64 3.79 8.31
C GLU A 11 9.61 4.81 7.82
N VAL A 12 8.49 4.90 8.53
CA VAL A 12 7.32 5.68 8.11
C VAL A 12 7.12 6.90 9.00
N LYS A 13 6.93 8.07 8.38
CA LYS A 13 6.51 9.31 9.04
C LYS A 13 5.07 9.62 8.65
N THR A 14 4.27 10.01 9.63
CA THR A 14 2.87 10.38 9.41
C THR A 14 2.64 11.83 9.82
N LYS A 15 1.90 12.57 9.01
CA LYS A 15 1.42 13.91 9.32
C LYS A 15 -0.10 13.91 9.21
N ALA A 16 -0.78 14.26 10.29
CA ALA A 16 -2.22 14.49 10.27
C ALA A 16 -2.52 15.85 9.64
N GLU A 17 -3.51 15.91 8.76
CA GLU A 17 -3.97 17.17 8.17
C GLU A 17 -5.30 17.59 8.81
N GLY A 18 -5.19 18.43 9.84
CA GLY A 18 -6.33 19.13 10.46
C GLY A 18 -7.36 18.21 11.12
N GLU A 19 -8.64 18.55 10.94
CA GLU A 19 -9.81 17.83 11.51
C GLU A 19 -10.23 16.61 10.67
N THR A 20 -9.53 16.31 9.58
CA THR A 20 -9.86 15.21 8.66
C THR A 20 -9.24 13.90 9.12
N GLU A 21 -9.95 12.77 8.91
CA GLU A 21 -9.40 11.41 9.10
C GLU A 21 -8.31 11.02 8.06
N LEU A 22 -7.92 11.97 7.20
CA LEU A 22 -6.88 11.78 6.20
C LEU A 22 -5.50 11.99 6.82
N LEU A 23 -4.62 11.00 6.64
CA LEU A 23 -3.22 11.09 7.03
C LEU A 23 -2.32 11.10 5.81
N THR A 24 -1.41 12.07 5.76
CA THR A 24 -0.29 12.01 4.82
C THR A 24 0.76 11.05 5.38
N ILE A 25 1.16 10.09 4.56
CA ILE A 25 2.15 9.08 4.92
C ILE A 25 3.36 9.25 4.00
N GLY A 26 4.54 9.39 4.59
CA GLY A 26 5.81 9.44 3.88
C GLY A 26 6.78 8.39 4.45
N VAL A 27 7.75 7.99 3.64
CA VAL A 27 8.88 7.14 4.08
C VAL A 27 10.18 7.93 4.02
N THR A 28 11.17 7.55 4.83
CA THR A 28 12.49 8.21 4.83
C THR A 28 13.39 7.75 3.68
N ASP A 29 13.12 6.57 3.12
CA ASP A 29 13.87 6.03 1.98
C ASP A 29 13.49 6.74 0.68
N ILE A 30 14.45 7.47 0.11
CA ILE A 30 14.30 8.27 -1.11
C ILE A 30 14.20 7.36 -2.36
N LEU A 31 14.70 6.12 -2.29
CA LEU A 31 14.61 5.16 -3.39
C LEU A 31 13.25 4.45 -3.45
N PHE A 32 12.40 4.64 -2.44
CA PHE A 32 11.08 4.04 -2.43
C PHE A 32 10.19 4.62 -3.53
N ASN A 33 9.81 3.77 -4.47
CA ASN A 33 8.80 4.09 -5.47
C ASN A 33 7.58 3.17 -5.30
N PRO A 34 6.40 3.70 -4.91
CA PRO A 34 5.23 2.88 -4.64
C PRO A 34 4.71 2.16 -5.89
N ILE A 35 4.82 2.77 -7.07
CA ILE A 35 4.38 2.16 -8.34
C ILE A 35 5.23 0.91 -8.60
N VAL A 36 6.56 1.06 -8.59
CA VAL A 36 7.48 -0.07 -8.79
C VAL A 36 7.28 -1.13 -7.71
N SER A 37 7.03 -0.72 -6.47
CA SER A 37 6.91 -1.65 -5.35
C SER A 37 5.63 -2.50 -5.41
N VAL A 38 4.51 -1.91 -5.84
CA VAL A 38 3.23 -2.60 -6.00
C VAL A 38 3.22 -3.46 -7.27
N TYR A 39 3.51 -2.86 -8.43
CA TYR A 39 3.45 -3.57 -9.71
C TYR A 39 4.63 -4.54 -9.91
N GLY A 40 5.79 -4.27 -9.31
CA GLY A 40 6.92 -5.18 -9.21
C GLY A 40 6.76 -6.28 -8.15
N ARG A 41 5.63 -6.30 -7.42
CA ARG A 41 5.27 -7.34 -6.43
C ARG A 41 6.29 -7.51 -5.29
N SER A 42 7.00 -6.44 -4.93
CA SER A 42 7.96 -6.46 -3.82
C SER A 42 7.29 -6.28 -2.46
N LEU A 43 6.18 -5.53 -2.39
CA LEU A 43 5.43 -5.32 -1.15
C LEU A 43 4.60 -6.52 -0.73
N LYS A 44 4.63 -6.79 0.58
CA LYS A 44 3.88 -7.82 1.26
C LYS A 44 2.80 -7.23 2.16
N SER A 45 1.62 -7.82 2.13
CA SER A 45 0.53 -7.48 3.04
C SER A 45 0.82 -7.93 4.48
N LEU A 46 -0.06 -7.58 5.42
CA LEU A 46 0.08 -8.00 6.82
C LEU A 46 0.08 -9.53 6.96
N THR A 47 -0.65 -10.24 6.09
CA THR A 47 -0.66 -11.71 6.04
C THR A 47 0.50 -12.30 5.24
N GLY A 48 1.35 -11.47 4.62
CA GLY A 48 2.50 -11.91 3.82
C GLY A 48 2.17 -12.19 2.34
N LYS A 49 0.93 -11.95 1.90
CA LYS A 49 0.54 -12.02 0.48
C LYS A 49 1.08 -10.83 -0.30
N ARG A 50 1.02 -10.88 -1.63
CA ARG A 50 1.46 -9.77 -2.49
C ARG A 50 0.43 -8.65 -2.46
N VAL A 51 0.87 -7.41 -2.29
CA VAL A 51 -0.01 -6.24 -2.35
C VAL A 51 -0.51 -6.05 -3.78
N THR A 52 -1.83 -5.87 -3.94
CA THR A 52 -2.47 -5.54 -5.22
C THR A 52 -2.65 -4.03 -5.37
N PRO A 53 -2.87 -3.50 -6.60
CA PRO A 53 -3.15 -2.08 -6.80
C PRO A 53 -4.39 -1.60 -6.03
N ALA A 54 -5.48 -2.38 -5.99
CA ALA A 54 -6.68 -2.01 -5.26
C ALA A 54 -6.45 -1.96 -3.73
N TYR A 55 -5.62 -2.88 -3.21
CA TYR A 55 -5.21 -2.84 -1.81
C TYR A 55 -4.38 -1.60 -1.50
N TRP A 56 -3.42 -1.27 -2.38
CA TRP A 56 -2.60 -0.07 -2.24
C TRP A 56 -3.43 1.22 -2.29
N LEU A 57 -4.39 1.30 -3.21
CA LEU A 57 -5.30 2.44 -3.36
C LEU A 57 -6.40 2.47 -2.30
N GLN A 58 -6.43 1.53 -1.36
CA GLN A 58 -7.45 1.41 -0.31
C GLN A 58 -8.87 1.26 -0.86
N GLN A 59 -8.99 0.67 -2.04
CA GLN A 59 -10.27 0.37 -2.71
C GLN A 59 -10.79 -1.02 -2.34
N SER A 60 -9.95 -1.88 -1.75
CA SER A 60 -10.32 -3.22 -1.29
C SER A 60 -9.33 -3.75 -0.26
N ASP A 61 -9.81 -4.49 0.74
CA ASP A 61 -8.96 -5.19 1.72
C ASP A 61 -8.46 -6.56 1.22
N LYS A 62 -8.86 -6.95 0.01
CA LYS A 62 -8.53 -8.26 -0.53
C LYS A 62 -7.09 -8.30 -1.04
N GLU A 63 -6.40 -9.38 -0.67
CA GLU A 63 -4.94 -9.48 -0.81
C GLU A 63 -4.51 -10.42 -1.94
N THR A 64 -5.43 -11.12 -2.61
CA THR A 64 -5.10 -12.09 -3.66
C THR A 64 -5.54 -11.64 -5.04
N GLU A 65 -4.82 -12.14 -6.06
CA GLU A 65 -5.11 -11.92 -7.48
C GLU A 65 -6.48 -12.53 -7.86
N ALA A 66 -6.83 -13.69 -7.29
CA ALA A 66 -8.16 -14.31 -7.45
C ALA A 66 -9.30 -13.42 -6.93
N GLU A 67 -8.99 -12.51 -6.01
CA GLU A 67 -9.95 -11.63 -5.36
C GLU A 67 -9.97 -10.21 -5.97
N VAL A 68 -8.84 -9.74 -6.52
CA VAL A 68 -8.70 -8.43 -7.18
C VAL A 68 -7.66 -8.49 -8.31
N ASN A 69 -8.14 -8.66 -9.53
CA ASN A 69 -7.33 -8.60 -10.75
C ASN A 69 -7.33 -7.19 -11.34
N TYR A 70 -6.19 -6.69 -11.82
CA TYR A 70 -6.10 -5.34 -12.41
C TYR A 70 -6.97 -5.18 -13.68
N TRP A 71 -7.28 -6.27 -14.38
CA TRP A 71 -8.16 -6.28 -15.56
C TRP A 71 -9.65 -6.50 -15.22
N THR A 72 -9.97 -6.85 -13.96
CA THR A 72 -11.36 -7.08 -13.51
C THR A 72 -11.87 -5.93 -12.64
N PHE A 73 -10.97 -5.09 -12.12
CA PHE A 73 -11.34 -3.91 -11.36
C PHE A 73 -11.90 -2.83 -12.32
N LYS A 74 -13.23 -2.62 -12.27
CA LYS A 74 -13.87 -1.46 -12.90
C LYS A 74 -13.83 -0.29 -11.93
N ALA A 75 -13.28 0.83 -12.39
CA ALA A 75 -13.29 2.10 -11.67
C ALA A 75 -14.71 2.63 -11.43
#